data_AF-A0A086MFT6-F1
#
_entry.id   AF-A0A086MFT6-F1
#
_cell.length_a   1.000
_cell.length_b   1.000
_cell.length_c   1.000
_cell.angle_alpha   90.00
_cell.angle_beta   90.00
_cell.angle_gamma   90.00
#
_symmetry.space_group_name_H-M   'P 1'
#
loop_
_entity.id
_entity.type
_entity.pdbx_description
1 polymer ?
#
loop_
_entity_poly.entity_id
_entity_poly.type
_entity_poly.pdbx_seq_one_letter_code
_entity_poly.pdbx_strand_id
1 'polypeptide(L)' 'MDYQVELVARAFFEAEHEDFLWDSEAELVREEFREYARNAISLLDEDISVLLLALQRATAEEHPERSRAAA' A
#
# COMPACT_ATOMS: atom_id res chain seq x y z
N MET A 1 12.13 -3.15 1.08
CA MET A 1 11.25 -3.26 -0.11
C MET A 1 11.22 -4.68 -0.63
N ASP A 2 12.34 -5.28 -1.05
CA ASP A 2 12.36 -6.64 -1.62
C ASP A 2 11.71 -7.72 -0.74
N TYR A 3 11.94 -7.71 0.58
CA TYR A 3 11.30 -8.68 1.48
C TYR A 3 9.77 -8.53 1.56
N GLN A 4 9.25 -7.29 1.56
CA GLN A 4 7.81 -7.05 1.60
C GLN A 4 7.15 -7.43 0.28
N VAL A 5 7.82 -7.13 -0.84
CA VAL A 5 7.40 -7.56 -2.18
C VAL A 5 7.29 -9.09 -2.22
N GLU A 6 8.29 -9.82 -1.73
CA GLU A 6 8.29 -11.28 -1.72
C GLU A 6 7.15 -11.86 -0.87
N LEU A 7 6.88 -11.29 0.31
CA LEU A 7 5.77 -11.73 1.17
C LEU A 7 4.40 -11.53 0.49
N VAL A 8 4.18 -10.37 -0.11
CA VAL A 8 2.91 -10.06 -0.79
C VAL A 8 2.75 -10.91 -2.06
N ALA A 9 3.83 -11.08 -2.83
CA ALA A 9 3.83 -11.91 -4.03
C ALA A 9 3.48 -13.37 -3.70
N ARG A 10 4.11 -13.91 -2.65
CA ARG A 10 3.82 -15.25 -2.13
C ARG A 10 2.37 -15.37 -1.66
N ALA A 11 1.87 -14.38 -0.91
CA ALA A 11 0.48 -14.39 -0.45
C ALA A 11 -0.54 -14.37 -1.60
N PHE A 12 -0.26 -13.60 -2.66
CA PHE A 12 -1.10 -13.58 -3.87
C PHE A 12 -1.07 -14.92 -4.60
N PHE A 13 0.12 -15.49 -4.78
CA PHE A 13 0.27 -16.79 -5.42
C PHE A 13 -0.45 -17.90 -4.64
N GLU A 14 -0.20 -18.00 -3.33
CA GLU A 14 -0.82 -19.02 -2.46
C GLU A 14 -2.35 -18.88 -2.39
N ALA A 15 -2.88 -17.65 -2.50
CA ALA A 15 -4.33 -17.42 -2.54
C ALA A 15 -4.99 -17.88 -3.85
N GLU A 16 -4.24 -17.87 -4.96
CA GLU A 16 -4.73 -18.30 -6.28
C GLU A 16 -4.44 -19.80 -6.54
N HIS A 17 -3.40 -20.34 -5.91
CA HIS A 17 -2.85 -21.66 -6.19
C HIS A 17 -2.65 -22.47 -4.89
N GLU A 18 -3.74 -22.94 -4.29
CA GLU A 18 -3.72 -23.65 -2.99
C GLU A 18 -2.80 -24.89 -2.96
N ASP A 19 -2.60 -25.57 -4.10
CA ASP A 19 -1.83 -26.82 -4.19
C ASP A 19 -0.38 -26.62 -4.68
N PHE A 20 0.03 -25.40 -5.04
CA PHE A 20 1.35 -25.14 -5.59
C PHE A 20 2.29 -24.52 -4.57
N LEU A 21 3.57 -24.92 -4.61
CA LEU A 21 4.58 -24.40 -3.71
C LEU A 21 5.32 -23.24 -4.37
N TRP A 22 5.15 -22.03 -3.81
CA TRP A 22 5.84 -20.81 -4.23
C TRP A 22 7.33 -21.03 -4.53
N ASP A 23 8.05 -21.68 -3.61
CA ASP A 23 9.50 -21.87 -3.71
C ASP A 23 9.94 -22.84 -4.83
N SER A 24 8.99 -23.60 -5.40
CA SER A 24 9.23 -24.54 -6.50
C SER A 24 8.85 -23.99 -7.88
N GLU A 25 8.22 -22.81 -7.92
CA GLU A 25 7.72 -22.24 -9.16
C GLU A 25 8.81 -21.66 -10.06
N ALA A 26 8.50 -21.63 -11.35
CA ALA A 26 9.35 -21.01 -12.35
C ALA A 26 9.63 -19.54 -11.99
N GLU A 27 10.88 -19.11 -12.14
CA GLU A 27 11.29 -17.72 -11.84
C GLU A 27 10.47 -16.68 -12.61
N LEU A 28 10.05 -17.01 -13.83
CA LEU A 28 9.19 -16.14 -14.64
C LEU A 28 7.84 -15.86 -13.96
N VAL A 29 7.21 -16.90 -13.41
CA VAL A 29 5.93 -16.78 -12.69
C VAL A 29 6.16 -16.00 -11.39
N ARG A 30 7.21 -16.32 -10.64
CA ARG A 30 7.52 -15.58 -9.41
C ARG A 30 7.75 -14.09 -9.66
N GLU A 31 8.43 -13.72 -10.74
CA GLU A 31 8.64 -12.31 -11.07
C GLU A 31 7.34 -11.59 -11.44
N GLU A 32 6.41 -12.27 -12.13
CA GLU A 32 5.08 -11.72 -12.43
C GLU A 32 4.31 -11.39 -11.13
N PHE A 33 4.28 -12.32 -10.17
CA PHE A 33 3.64 -12.06 -8.87
C PHE A 33 4.36 -10.98 -8.05
N ARG A 34 5.69 -10.84 -8.19
CA ARG A 34 6.42 -9.71 -7.60
C ARG A 34 6.04 -8.39 -8.24
N GLU A 35 5.76 -8.35 -9.53
CA GLU A 35 5.23 -7.15 -10.19
C GLU A 35 3.87 -6.77 -9.64
N TYR A 36 2.95 -7.73 -9.48
CA TYR A 36 1.66 -7.50 -8.82
C TYR A 36 1.82 -6.98 -7.39
N ALA A 37 2.75 -7.54 -6.62
CA ALA A 37 3.05 -7.08 -5.28
C ALA A 37 3.59 -5.64 -5.24
N ARG A 38 4.52 -5.28 -6.14
CA ARG A 38 5.04 -3.90 -6.26
C ARG A 38 3.92 -2.92 -6.59
N ASN A 39 3.04 -3.27 -7.52
CA ASN A 39 1.90 -2.44 -7.91
C ASN A 39 0.94 -2.24 -6.72
N ALA A 40 0.57 -3.32 -6.02
CA ALA A 40 -0.31 -3.24 -4.86
C ALA A 40 0.27 -2.37 -3.74
N ILE A 41 1.57 -2.49 -3.47
CA ILE A 41 2.26 -1.65 -2.48
C ILE A 41 2.24 -0.17 -2.90
N SER A 42 2.51 0.12 -4.18
CA SER A 42 2.46 1.50 -4.70
C SER A 42 1.06 2.10 -4.57
N LEU A 43 0.03 1.36 -4.95
CA LEU A 43 -1.38 1.79 -4.83
C LEU A 43 -1.75 2.11 -3.37
N LEU A 44 -1.34 1.27 -2.42
CA LEU A 44 -1.58 1.52 -1.00
C LEU A 44 -0.85 2.76 -0.49
N ASP A 45 0.40 2.99 -0.94
CA ASP A 45 1.18 4.17 -0.55
C ASP A 45 0.56 5.47 -1.10
N GLU A 46 0.07 5.42 -2.35
CA GLU A 46 -0.67 6.51 -2.99
C GLU A 46 -1.96 6.83 -2.22
N ASP A 47 -2.77 5.81 -1.90
CA ASP A 47 -4.02 5.98 -1.16
C ASP A 47 -3.79 6.53 0.26
N ILE A 48 -2.79 6.00 0.98
CA ILE A 48 -2.42 6.48 2.32
C ILE A 48 -1.98 7.95 2.25
N SER A 49 -1.20 8.32 1.23
CA SER A 49 -0.76 9.70 1.04
C SER A 49 -1.93 10.66 0.82
N VAL A 50 -2.93 10.26 0.04
CA VAL A 50 -4.17 11.04 -0.16
C VAL A 50 -4.93 11.21 1.16
N LEU A 51 -5.08 10.15 1.95
CA LEU A 51 -5.75 10.20 3.25
C LEU A 51 -5.03 11.14 4.24
N LEU A 52 -3.70 11.10 4.27
CA LEU A 52 -2.90 11.98 5.12
C LEU A 52 -3.04 13.46 4.72
N LEU A 53 -3.05 13.76 3.42
CA LEU A 53 -3.29 15.12 2.92
C LEU A 53 -4.69 15.62 3.29
N ALA A 54 -5.71 14.76 3.17
CA ALA A 54 -7.08 15.10 3.58
C ALA A 54 -7.16 15.41 5.09
N LEU A 55 -6.49 14.61 5.94
CA LEU A 55 -6.44 14.83 7.38
C LEU A 55 -5.71 16.12 7.77
N GLN A 56 -4.58 16.42 7.12
CA GLN A 56 -3.85 17.67 7.33
C GLN A 56 -4.69 18.90 6.98
N ARG A 57 -5.46 18.82 5.88
CA ARG A 57 -6.37 19.88 5.47
C ARG A 57 -7.51 20.07 6.48
N ALA A 58 -8.13 18.99 6.94
CA ALA A 58 -9.21 19.05 7.92
C ALA A 58 -8.73 19.68 9.25
N THR A 59 -7.56 19.29 9.74
CA THR A 59 -6.99 19.84 10.99
C THR A 59 -6.48 21.27 10.84
N ALA A 60 -6.05 21.70 9.65
CA ALA A 60 -5.73 23.09 9.36
C ALA A 60 -6.99 23.99 9.29
N GLU A 61 -8.10 23.46 8.75
CA GLU A 61 -9.39 24.15 8.65
C GLU A 61 -10.13 24.26 10.00
N GLU A 62 -9.79 23.44 11.02
CA GLU A 62 -10.29 23.60 12.40
C GLU A 62 -9.61 24.75 13.18
N HIS A 63 -8.49 25.30 12.67
CA HIS A 63 -7.71 26.35 13.34
C HIS A 63 -7.97 27.85 12.98
N PRO A 64 -9.03 28.29 12.27
CA PRO A 64 -9.27 29.72 12.01
C PRO A 64 -10.04 30.48 13.10
N GLU A 65 -10.73 29.80 14.03
CA GLU A 65 -11.66 30.49 14.95
C GLU A 65 -11.03 31.03 16.25
N ARG A 66 -9.78 30.69 16.58
CA ARG A 66 -9.13 31.22 17.80
C ARG A 66 -8.57 32.64 17.66
N SER A 67 -8.53 33.19 16.45
CA SER A 67 -8.00 34.54 16.19
C SER A 67 -9.06 35.64 16.13
N ARG A 68 -10.36 35.32 16.20
CA ARG A 68 -11.44 36.33 16.07
C ARG A 68 -12.20 36.64 17.38
N ALA A 69 -11.77 36.09 18.51
CA ALA A 69 -12.37 36.34 19.83
C ALA A 69 -11.64 37.42 20.67
N ALA A 70 -10.78 38.23 20.05
CA ALA A 70 -10.16 39.40 20.67
C ALA A 70 -10.32 40.62 19.77
N ALA A 71 -11.53 41.14 19.68
CA ALA A 71 -11.84 42.45 19.11
C ALA A 71 -12.82 43.17 20.04
#